data_AF-A0A8H1QJW6-F1
#
_entry.id   AF-A0A8H1QJW6-F1
#
_cell.length_a   1.000
_cell.length_b   1.000
_cell.length_c   1.000
_cell.angle_alpha   90.00
_cell.angle_beta   90.00
_cell.angle_gamma   90.00
#
_symmetry.space_group_name_H-M   'P 1'
#
loop_
_entity.id
_entity.type
_entity.pdbx_description
1 polymer ?
#
loop_
_entity_poly.entity_id
_entity_poly.type
_entity_poly.pdbx_seq_one_letter_code
_entity_poly.pdbx_strand_id
1 'polypeptide(L)'
;MSDSTSPPDGTPGATPHSAPNTADDPSVADLRVLAHPLRLQLLSLLTGQAYSAAEAARVLGQSQANVSYHLRRLHKAGLVDAVGEVTVRGGTAKKYRHDPLSGELLGSGARQGVDSYLALAGALGEELRRRTAQRNTSVPGEMTDAEVWLDPQVWADALRRARELGDDLHRHALPPGTPGAVRASATMVLFTMRSGEEPEG
;
A
#
# COMPACT_ATOMS: atom_id res chain seq x y z
N MET A 1 5.51 -27.84 -73.88
CA MET A 1 6.73 -27.36 -73.20
C MET A 1 6.24 -26.41 -72.13
N SER A 2 6.11 -26.87 -70.89
CA SER A 2 7.18 -26.96 -69.88
C SER A 2 7.21 -25.63 -69.08
N ASP A 3 6.73 -25.51 -67.84
CA ASP A 3 6.88 -26.32 -66.61
C ASP A 3 8.06 -25.85 -65.73
N SER A 4 7.73 -25.54 -64.47
CA SER A 4 8.51 -25.67 -63.23
C SER A 4 9.77 -24.84 -62.87
N THR A 5 9.79 -24.52 -61.55
CA THR A 5 10.93 -24.55 -60.60
C THR A 5 11.65 -23.24 -60.22
N SER A 6 12.13 -23.24 -58.95
CA SER A 6 12.37 -22.09 -58.07
C SER A 6 13.87 -21.76 -57.80
N PRO A 7 14.37 -21.37 -56.60
CA PRO A 7 15.22 -20.18 -56.39
C PRO A 7 16.71 -20.52 -56.05
N PRO A 8 17.56 -19.56 -55.63
CA PRO A 8 17.65 -19.08 -54.22
C PRO A 8 17.85 -17.53 -54.17
N ASP A 9 18.34 -16.79 -53.15
CA ASP A 9 18.90 -17.06 -51.79
C ASP A 9 18.80 -15.78 -50.90
N GLY A 10 19.32 -15.79 -49.66
CA GLY A 10 19.92 -14.60 -49.00
C GLY A 10 19.17 -13.91 -47.84
N THR A 11 19.15 -14.52 -46.65
CA THR A 11 18.92 -13.88 -45.33
C THR A 11 20.17 -13.07 -44.86
N PRO A 12 20.20 -12.31 -43.72
CA PRO A 12 19.14 -11.99 -42.74
C PRO A 12 19.06 -10.52 -42.22
N GLY A 13 17.99 -10.24 -41.46
CA GLY A 13 18.12 -9.60 -40.13
C GLY A 13 18.23 -8.08 -40.04
N ALA A 14 17.08 -7.40 -39.96
CA ALA A 14 16.96 -6.10 -39.30
C ALA A 14 15.95 -6.20 -38.15
N THR A 15 16.44 -6.38 -36.92
CA THR A 15 15.61 -6.23 -35.72
C THR A 15 15.23 -4.75 -35.56
N PRO A 16 13.94 -4.40 -35.38
CA PRO A 16 13.58 -3.04 -35.01
C PRO A 16 14.20 -2.73 -33.65
N HIS A 17 14.95 -1.63 -33.58
CA HIS A 17 15.58 -1.13 -32.37
C HIS A 17 14.50 -0.80 -31.33
N SER A 18 14.30 -1.71 -30.37
CA SER A 18 13.36 -1.53 -29.28
C SER A 18 13.75 -0.31 -28.45
N ALA A 19 12.84 0.67 -28.39
CA ALA A 19 12.99 1.80 -27.48
C ALA A 19 13.15 1.32 -26.03
N PRO A 20 13.94 2.02 -25.19
CA PRO A 20 14.14 1.62 -23.79
C PRO A 20 12.80 1.65 -23.04
N ASN A 21 12.43 0.50 -22.48
CA ASN A 21 11.22 0.32 -21.69
C ASN A 21 11.36 1.07 -20.35
N THR A 22 10.77 2.27 -20.24
CA THR A 22 10.85 3.20 -19.09
C THR A 22 10.06 2.76 -17.84
N ALA A 23 9.77 1.47 -17.69
CA ALA A 23 8.97 0.92 -16.60
C ALA A 23 9.73 0.69 -15.27
N ASP A 24 11.03 0.98 -15.20
CA ASP A 24 11.93 0.58 -14.09
C ASP A 24 12.70 1.75 -13.42
N ASP A 25 12.15 2.96 -13.45
CA ASP A 25 12.57 4.08 -12.56
C ASP A 25 11.55 4.30 -11.41
N PRO A 26 11.71 3.61 -10.26
CA PRO A 26 10.85 3.77 -9.10
C PRO A 26 11.42 4.83 -8.14
N SER A 27 11.65 6.05 -8.63
CA SER A 27 11.92 7.23 -7.80
C SER A 27 10.64 8.02 -7.43
N VAL A 28 9.52 7.75 -8.11
CA VAL A 28 8.19 8.25 -7.72
C VAL A 28 7.52 7.24 -6.80
N ALA A 29 7.05 7.72 -5.64
CA ALA A 29 6.34 6.92 -4.64
C ALA A 29 4.94 6.51 -5.14
N ASP A 30 4.86 5.37 -5.85
CA ASP A 30 3.63 4.80 -6.43
C ASP A 30 2.68 4.25 -5.35
N LEU A 31 1.44 4.74 -5.32
CA LEU A 31 0.37 4.27 -4.42
C LEU A 31 0.08 2.76 -4.56
N ARG A 32 0.39 2.16 -5.71
CA ARG A 32 0.28 0.71 -5.94
C ARG A 32 1.27 -0.10 -5.08
N VAL A 33 2.23 0.56 -4.41
CA VAL A 33 3.03 -0.06 -3.34
C VAL A 33 2.19 -0.39 -2.10
N LEU A 34 1.05 0.28 -1.87
CA LEU A 34 0.13 -0.02 -0.77
C LEU A 34 -1.00 -0.98 -1.17
N ALA A 35 -1.28 -1.13 -2.47
CA ALA A 35 -2.34 -1.98 -3.03
C ALA A 35 -2.07 -3.50 -2.89
N HIS A 36 -1.96 -4.02 -1.67
CA HIS A 36 -2.00 -5.46 -1.37
C HIS A 36 -2.37 -5.67 0.12
N PRO A 37 -3.35 -6.54 0.46
CA PRO A 37 -3.81 -6.72 1.84
C PRO A 37 -2.67 -7.04 2.82
N LEU A 38 -1.77 -7.97 2.47
CA LEU A 38 -0.63 -8.32 3.34
C LEU A 38 0.35 -7.15 3.57
N ARG A 39 0.45 -6.18 2.64
CA ARG A 39 1.29 -4.98 2.87
C ARG A 39 0.65 -4.05 3.90
N LEU A 40 -0.66 -3.82 3.81
CA LEU A 40 -1.42 -3.06 4.80
C LEU A 40 -1.38 -3.73 6.19
N GLN A 41 -1.47 -5.06 6.24
CA GLN A 41 -1.32 -5.83 7.50
C GLN A 41 0.09 -5.71 8.09
N LEU A 42 1.14 -5.76 7.25
CA LEU A 42 2.52 -5.56 7.70
C LEU A 42 2.73 -4.14 8.25
N LEU A 43 2.25 -3.10 7.58
CA LEU A 43 2.36 -1.72 8.07
C LEU A 43 1.65 -1.56 9.42
N SER A 44 0.41 -2.04 9.53
CA SER A 44 -0.36 -2.01 10.79
C SER A 44 0.35 -2.76 11.93
N LEU A 45 1.02 -3.87 11.63
CA LEU A 45 1.79 -4.66 12.58
C LEU A 45 3.08 -3.95 13.02
N LEU A 46 3.75 -3.28 12.09
CA LEU A 46 5.06 -2.64 12.26
C LEU A 46 5.01 -1.24 12.89
N THR A 47 3.83 -0.62 12.98
CA THR A 47 3.64 0.67 13.68
C THR A 47 3.99 0.52 15.17
N GLY A 48 3.33 -0.42 15.87
CA GLY A 48 3.47 -0.57 17.33
C GLY A 48 4.84 -1.10 17.77
N GLN A 49 5.46 -2.00 17.02
CA GLN A 49 6.81 -2.49 17.31
C GLN A 49 7.57 -3.01 16.08
N ALA A 50 8.89 -3.09 16.22
CA ALA A 50 9.75 -3.60 15.16
C ALA A 50 9.77 -5.15 15.12
N TYR A 51 9.57 -5.73 13.94
CA TYR A 51 9.56 -7.18 13.73
C TYR A 51 10.54 -7.60 12.62
N SER A 52 11.18 -8.75 12.80
CA SER A 52 11.83 -9.47 11.70
C SER A 52 10.79 -10.18 10.83
N ALA A 53 11.18 -10.54 9.61
CA ALA A 53 10.30 -11.26 8.68
C ALA A 53 9.77 -12.59 9.26
N ALA A 54 10.56 -13.28 10.09
CA ALA A 54 10.18 -14.54 10.72
C ALA A 54 9.16 -14.36 11.86
N GLU A 55 9.32 -13.31 12.68
CA GLU A 55 8.36 -12.99 13.74
C GLU A 55 7.03 -12.48 13.13
N ALA A 56 7.10 -11.56 12.15
CA ALA A 56 5.91 -11.04 11.47
C ALA A 56 5.13 -12.14 10.72
N ALA A 57 5.83 -13.07 10.05
CA ALA A 57 5.21 -14.23 9.42
C ALA A 57 4.44 -15.11 10.42
N ARG A 58 4.98 -15.32 11.63
CA ARG A 58 4.31 -16.07 12.70
C ARG A 58 3.05 -15.35 13.19
N VAL A 59 3.10 -14.03 13.38
CA VAL A 59 1.96 -13.22 13.84
C VAL A 59 0.83 -13.19 12.80
N LEU A 60 1.17 -13.14 11.50
CA LEU A 60 0.19 -13.02 10.40
C LEU A 60 -0.26 -14.38 9.82
N GLY A 61 0.25 -15.50 10.31
CA GLY A 61 -0.05 -16.84 9.75
C GLY A 61 0.44 -17.02 8.31
N GLN A 62 1.56 -16.39 7.96
CA GLN A 62 2.13 -16.36 6.61
C GLN A 62 3.45 -17.13 6.53
N SER A 63 3.92 -17.44 5.31
CA SER A 63 5.28 -17.96 5.13
C SER A 63 6.32 -16.84 5.28
N GLN A 64 7.48 -17.16 5.87
CA GLN A 64 8.58 -16.20 6.02
C GLN A 64 9.08 -15.68 4.66
N ALA A 65 9.08 -16.52 3.62
CA ALA A 65 9.46 -16.13 2.26
C ALA A 65 8.52 -15.05 1.70
N ASN A 66 7.19 -15.23 1.87
CA ASN A 66 6.19 -14.26 1.42
C ASN A 66 6.33 -12.91 2.15
N VAL A 67 6.40 -12.94 3.48
CA VAL A 67 6.60 -11.72 4.29
C VAL A 67 7.93 -11.03 3.95
N SER A 68 9.02 -11.78 3.75
CA SER A 68 10.31 -11.21 3.35
C SER A 68 10.24 -10.50 2.00
N TYR A 69 9.46 -11.02 1.05
CA TYR A 69 9.24 -10.37 -0.24
C TYR A 69 8.52 -9.03 -0.08
N HIS A 70 7.42 -9.00 0.67
CA HIS A 70 6.67 -7.75 0.89
C HIS A 70 7.47 -6.72 1.70
N LEU A 71 8.21 -7.13 2.74
CA LEU A 71 9.06 -6.21 3.52
C LEU A 71 10.15 -5.55 2.64
N ARG A 72 10.79 -6.30 1.73
CA ARG A 72 11.74 -5.69 0.77
C ARG A 72 11.08 -4.67 -0.17
N ARG A 73 9.85 -4.93 -0.61
CA ARG A 73 9.08 -3.98 -1.45
C ARG A 73 8.70 -2.72 -0.68
N LEU A 74 8.26 -2.85 0.57
CA LEU A 74 7.96 -1.71 1.46
C LEU A 74 9.23 -0.90 1.75
N HIS A 75 10.34 -1.56 2.10
CA HIS A 75 11.61 -0.91 2.40
C HIS A 75 12.20 -0.14 1.20
N LYS A 76 12.15 -0.72 -0.01
CA LYS A 76 12.57 -0.01 -1.24
C LYS A 76 11.74 1.26 -1.50
N ALA A 77 10.50 1.31 -1.02
CA ALA A 77 9.61 2.46 -1.18
C ALA A 77 9.63 3.43 0.02
N GLY A 78 10.57 3.28 0.97
CA GLY A 78 10.67 4.16 2.14
C GLY A 78 9.58 3.97 3.21
N LEU A 79 8.73 2.94 3.08
CA LEU A 79 7.61 2.69 4.01
C LEU A 79 8.02 2.01 5.32
N VAL A 80 9.17 1.36 5.35
CA VAL A 80 9.66 0.68 6.55
C VAL A 80 11.18 0.78 6.62
N ASP A 81 11.71 1.03 7.81
CA ASP A 81 13.14 1.10 8.08
C ASP A 81 13.67 -0.17 8.71
N ALA A 82 14.90 -0.54 8.37
CA ALA A 82 15.62 -1.61 9.05
C ALA A 82 16.30 -1.06 10.32
N VAL A 83 15.66 -1.26 11.48
CA VAL A 83 16.02 -0.62 12.77
C VAL A 83 16.84 -1.51 13.71
N GLY A 84 17.34 -2.65 13.24
CA GLY A 84 18.21 -3.53 14.01
C GLY A 84 18.30 -4.94 13.45
N GLU A 85 19.05 -5.82 14.13
CA GLU A 85 19.21 -7.23 13.76
C GLU A 85 18.97 -8.16 14.97
N VAL A 86 18.54 -9.39 14.70
CA VAL A 86 18.44 -10.47 15.69
C VAL A 86 19.12 -11.73 15.20
N THR A 87 19.82 -12.43 16.08
CA THR A 87 20.49 -13.70 15.77
C THR A 87 19.47 -14.85 15.70
N VAL A 88 19.45 -15.56 14.57
CA VAL A 88 18.57 -16.70 14.32
C VAL A 88 19.39 -17.84 13.74
N ARG A 89 19.53 -18.95 14.48
CA ARG A 89 20.21 -20.20 14.05
C ARG A 89 21.60 -19.98 13.42
N GLY A 90 22.39 -19.05 13.97
CA GLY A 90 23.76 -18.77 13.52
C GLY A 90 23.90 -17.69 12.43
N GLY A 91 22.80 -17.12 11.93
CA GLY A 91 22.83 -15.91 11.08
C GLY A 91 22.14 -14.72 11.76
N THR A 92 22.25 -13.52 11.19
CA THR A 92 21.45 -12.35 11.60
C THR A 92 20.27 -12.10 10.66
N ALA A 93 19.17 -11.60 11.23
CA ALA A 93 17.95 -11.22 10.51
C ALA A 93 17.53 -9.80 10.89
N LYS A 94 17.30 -8.95 9.89
CA LYS A 94 16.86 -7.56 10.07
C LYS A 94 15.47 -7.47 10.71
N LYS A 95 15.30 -6.53 11.64
CA LYS A 95 14.01 -6.04 12.14
C LYS A 95 13.61 -4.78 11.39
N TYR A 96 12.34 -4.73 10.97
CA TYR A 96 11.75 -3.59 10.31
C TYR A 96 10.82 -2.84 11.25
N ARG A 97 10.63 -1.52 11.06
CA ARG A 97 9.61 -0.69 11.71
C ARG A 97 8.94 0.19 10.63
N HIS A 98 7.66 0.48 10.79
CA HIS A 98 6.94 1.44 9.95
C HIS A 98 7.16 2.85 10.50
N ASP A 99 7.57 3.80 9.66
CA ASP A 99 7.45 5.23 9.94
C ASP A 99 6.07 5.69 9.47
N PRO A 100 5.14 6.10 10.36
CA PRO A 100 3.81 6.54 9.97
C PRO A 100 3.80 7.73 9.01
N LEU A 101 4.82 8.60 9.07
CA LEU A 101 4.92 9.80 8.23
C LEU A 101 5.30 9.46 6.78
N SER A 102 5.91 8.30 6.53
CA SER A 102 6.22 7.81 5.18
C SER A 102 4.99 7.66 4.27
N GLY A 103 3.79 7.54 4.86
CA GLY A 103 2.53 7.52 4.12
C GLY A 103 2.21 8.84 3.40
N GLU A 104 2.64 9.99 3.94
CA GLU A 104 2.41 11.30 3.31
C GLU A 104 3.26 11.50 2.05
N LEU A 105 4.40 10.81 1.97
CA LEU A 105 5.28 10.80 0.80
C LEU A 105 4.69 9.98 -0.36
N LEU A 106 3.84 9.00 -0.06
CA LEU A 106 3.08 8.21 -1.03
C LEU A 106 1.82 8.94 -1.48
N GLY A 107 2.02 9.99 -2.27
CA GLY A 107 0.91 10.79 -2.82
C GLY A 107 1.32 12.22 -3.20
N SER A 108 2.46 12.69 -2.66
CA SER A 108 3.08 13.97 -3.03
C SER A 108 3.84 13.92 -4.37
N GLY A 109 4.09 12.72 -4.90
CA GLY A 109 4.70 12.49 -6.21
C GLY A 109 3.79 12.86 -7.40
N ALA A 110 4.33 12.73 -8.61
CA ALA A 110 3.62 13.06 -9.86
C ALA A 110 2.20 12.46 -9.92
N ARG A 111 1.23 13.26 -10.39
CA ARG A 111 -0.23 12.99 -10.40
C ARG A 111 -0.54 11.51 -10.65
N GLN A 112 -0.79 10.78 -9.57
CA GLN A 112 -1.14 9.37 -9.63
C GLN A 112 -2.43 9.18 -10.44
N GLY A 113 -2.43 8.22 -11.37
CA GLY A 113 -3.63 7.89 -12.15
C GLY A 113 -4.74 7.31 -11.27
N VAL A 114 -5.99 7.43 -11.69
CA VAL A 114 -7.16 6.92 -10.94
C VAL A 114 -7.03 5.43 -10.62
N ASP A 115 -6.41 4.64 -11.51
CA ASP A 115 -6.15 3.21 -11.34
C ASP A 115 -5.30 2.89 -10.09
N SER A 116 -4.39 3.79 -9.70
CA SER A 116 -3.56 3.61 -8.50
C SER A 116 -4.40 3.79 -7.23
N TYR A 117 -5.33 4.74 -7.23
CA TYR A 117 -6.31 4.92 -6.15
C TYR A 117 -7.32 3.77 -6.12
N LEU A 118 -7.80 3.29 -7.26
CA LEU A 118 -8.71 2.13 -7.35
C LEU A 118 -8.04 0.85 -6.82
N ALA A 119 -6.77 0.62 -7.16
CA ALA A 119 -6.00 -0.52 -6.65
C ALA A 119 -5.81 -0.44 -5.12
N LEU A 120 -5.53 0.76 -4.58
CA LEU A 120 -5.44 0.98 -3.14
C LEU A 120 -6.81 0.81 -2.45
N ALA A 121 -7.87 1.38 -3.01
CA ALA A 121 -9.24 1.24 -2.50
C ALA A 121 -9.69 -0.23 -2.45
N GLY A 122 -9.34 -1.03 -3.47
CA GLY A 122 -9.59 -2.48 -3.47
C GLY A 122 -8.92 -3.20 -2.29
N ALA A 123 -7.64 -2.91 -2.04
CA ALA A 123 -6.90 -3.50 -0.92
C ALA A 123 -7.42 -3.01 0.46
N LEU A 124 -7.78 -1.73 0.57
CA LEU A 124 -8.40 -1.17 1.77
C LEU A 124 -9.78 -1.77 2.04
N GLY A 125 -10.59 -1.99 1.00
CA GLY A 125 -11.89 -2.64 1.11
C GLY A 125 -11.81 -4.11 1.51
N GLU A 126 -10.77 -4.83 1.08
CA GLU A 126 -10.49 -6.20 1.55
C GLU A 126 -10.07 -6.22 3.03
N GLU A 127 -9.18 -5.32 3.43
CA GLU A 127 -8.79 -5.19 4.83
C GLU A 127 -9.96 -4.75 5.72
N LEU A 128 -10.80 -3.81 5.26
CA LEU A 128 -12.00 -3.38 5.99
C LEU A 128 -12.95 -4.55 6.21
N ARG A 129 -13.22 -5.37 5.18
CA ARG A 129 -14.00 -6.62 5.33
C ARG A 129 -13.37 -7.57 6.35
N ARG A 130 -12.06 -7.81 6.27
CA ARG A 130 -11.33 -8.71 7.20
C ARG A 130 -11.35 -8.21 8.65
N ARG A 131 -11.28 -6.89 8.87
CA ARG A 131 -11.30 -6.26 10.20
C ARG A 131 -12.72 -6.21 10.77
N THR A 132 -13.72 -5.87 9.97
CA THR A 132 -15.14 -5.87 10.37
C THR A 132 -15.63 -7.27 10.79
N ALA A 133 -15.14 -8.33 10.13
CA ALA A 133 -15.39 -9.72 10.56
C ALA A 133 -14.85 -10.08 11.96
N GLN A 134 -14.03 -9.21 12.57
CA GLN A 134 -13.47 -9.33 13.92
C GLN A 134 -13.97 -8.22 14.86
N ARG A 135 -14.99 -7.44 14.46
CA ARG A 135 -15.52 -6.32 15.25
C ARG A 135 -16.17 -6.83 16.54
N ASN A 136 -15.75 -6.30 17.68
CA ASN A 136 -16.51 -6.46 18.92
C ASN A 136 -17.79 -5.60 18.83
N THR A 137 -18.96 -6.24 18.81
CA THR A 137 -20.26 -5.58 18.69
C THR A 137 -20.86 -5.13 20.02
N SER A 138 -20.24 -5.47 21.17
CA SER A 138 -20.67 -5.01 22.49
C SER A 138 -20.20 -3.60 22.86
N VAL A 139 -19.29 -3.02 22.06
CA VAL A 139 -18.78 -1.66 22.25
C VAL A 139 -19.21 -0.77 21.08
N PRO A 140 -19.58 0.50 21.34
CA PRO A 140 -19.81 1.48 20.27
C PRO A 140 -18.58 1.66 19.39
N GLY A 141 -18.82 2.04 18.13
CA GLY A 141 -17.80 2.50 17.21
C GLY A 141 -18.36 3.62 16.34
N GLU A 142 -17.49 4.40 15.73
CA GLU A 142 -17.85 5.43 14.76
C GLU A 142 -18.01 4.78 13.36
N MET A 143 -18.93 5.33 12.56
CA MET A 143 -19.04 5.08 11.13
C MET A 143 -19.75 6.28 10.49
N THR A 144 -19.07 6.97 9.57
CA THR A 144 -19.66 8.00 8.72
C THR A 144 -19.68 7.51 7.27
N ASP A 145 -20.84 7.63 6.62
CA ASP A 145 -21.02 7.46 5.18
C ASP A 145 -21.66 8.75 4.65
N ALA A 146 -21.01 9.40 3.68
CA ALA A 146 -21.41 10.74 3.23
C ALA A 146 -20.88 11.07 1.83
N GLU A 147 -21.79 11.25 0.88
CA GLU A 147 -21.55 11.89 -0.42
C GLU A 147 -22.25 13.25 -0.41
N VAL A 148 -21.50 14.33 -0.19
CA VAL A 148 -22.06 15.67 0.10
C VAL A 148 -21.21 16.79 -0.50
N TRP A 149 -21.86 17.93 -0.76
CA TRP A 149 -21.21 19.18 -1.11
C TRP A 149 -20.88 19.97 0.17
N LEU A 150 -19.65 20.47 0.27
CA LEU A 150 -19.15 21.20 1.44
C LEU A 150 -18.52 22.52 1.01
N ASP A 151 -18.56 23.50 1.91
CA ASP A 151 -17.73 24.70 1.77
C ASP A 151 -16.23 24.31 1.77
N PRO A 152 -15.37 24.94 0.93
CA PRO A 152 -13.95 24.61 0.86
C PRO A 152 -13.19 24.71 2.20
N GLN A 153 -13.59 25.61 3.09
CA GLN A 153 -13.00 25.72 4.44
C GLN A 153 -13.38 24.51 5.29
N VAL A 154 -14.65 24.09 5.26
CA VAL A 154 -15.15 22.89 5.97
C VAL A 154 -14.44 21.63 5.46
N TRP A 155 -14.19 21.54 4.16
CA TRP A 155 -13.43 20.45 3.55
C TRP A 155 -11.96 20.42 3.99
N ALA A 156 -11.26 21.56 3.94
CA ALA A 156 -9.87 21.67 4.40
C ALA A 156 -9.73 21.32 5.88
N ASP A 157 -10.69 21.75 6.70
CA ASP A 157 -10.81 21.43 8.12
C ASP A 157 -11.05 19.93 8.37
N ALA A 158 -11.89 19.27 7.57
CA ALA A 158 -12.12 17.84 7.65
C ALA A 158 -10.85 17.05 7.33
N LEU A 159 -10.11 17.44 6.28
CA LEU A 159 -8.82 16.83 5.93
C LEU A 159 -7.75 17.04 7.01
N ARG A 160 -7.75 18.18 7.72
CA ARG A 160 -6.84 18.41 8.85
C ARG A 160 -7.16 17.47 10.00
N ARG A 161 -8.40 17.44 10.48
CA ARG A 161 -8.86 16.56 11.56
C ARG A 161 -8.64 15.07 11.24
N ALA A 162 -8.79 14.69 9.97
CA ALA A 162 -8.53 13.34 9.52
C ALA A 162 -7.05 12.92 9.65
N ARG A 163 -6.10 13.82 9.37
CA ARG A 163 -4.66 13.58 9.59
C ARG A 163 -4.32 13.53 11.07
N GLU A 164 -4.81 14.50 11.85
CA GLU A 164 -4.60 14.55 13.31
C GLU A 164 -5.01 13.24 14.00
N LEU A 165 -6.18 12.69 13.66
CA LEU A 165 -6.64 11.40 14.16
C LEU A 165 -5.77 10.23 13.70
N GLY A 166 -5.30 10.24 12.44
CA GLY A 166 -4.38 9.21 11.92
C GLY A 166 -3.03 9.21 12.65
N ASP A 167 -2.48 10.40 12.89
CA ASP A 167 -1.23 10.59 13.62
C ASP A 167 -1.35 10.14 15.08
N ASP A 168 -2.44 10.48 15.76
CA ASP A 168 -2.69 10.05 17.14
C ASP A 168 -2.79 8.52 17.24
N LEU A 169 -3.54 7.88 16.33
CA LEU A 169 -3.65 6.42 16.27
C LEU A 169 -2.29 5.74 16.04
N HIS A 170 -1.42 6.32 15.21
CA HIS A 170 -0.10 5.77 14.95
C HIS A 170 0.89 6.04 16.09
N ARG A 171 0.92 7.27 16.63
CA ARG A 171 1.83 7.70 17.71
C ARG A 171 1.57 6.94 19.01
N HIS A 172 0.32 6.60 19.29
CA HIS A 172 -0.10 5.85 20.48
C HIS A 172 -0.27 4.34 20.24
N ALA A 173 0.15 3.82 19.08
CA ALA A 173 0.06 2.40 18.76
C ALA A 173 0.94 1.54 19.70
N LEU A 174 0.31 0.63 20.44
CA LEU A 174 1.00 -0.31 21.33
C LEU A 174 1.35 -1.63 20.62
N PRO A 175 2.34 -2.38 21.11
CA PRO A 175 2.62 -3.74 20.63
C PRO A 175 1.38 -4.65 20.63
N PRO A 176 1.15 -5.47 19.60
CA PRO A 176 0.04 -6.42 19.58
C PRO A 176 0.06 -7.37 20.79
N GLY A 177 -1.10 -7.55 21.43
CA GLY A 177 -1.24 -8.40 22.61
C GLY A 177 -0.88 -7.72 23.94
N THR A 178 -0.57 -6.41 23.95
CA THR A 178 -0.38 -5.64 25.19
C THR A 178 -1.64 -5.75 26.09
N PRO A 179 -1.52 -6.21 27.35
CA PRO A 179 -2.67 -6.34 28.25
C PRO A 179 -3.40 -5.01 28.46
N GLY A 180 -4.73 -5.04 28.42
CA GLY A 180 -5.57 -3.85 28.56
C GLY A 180 -5.64 -2.92 27.35
N ALA A 181 -4.85 -3.15 26.29
CA ALA A 181 -4.90 -2.32 25.09
C ALA A 181 -6.17 -2.58 24.26
N VAL A 182 -6.78 -1.52 23.74
CA VAL A 182 -7.92 -1.62 22.82
C VAL A 182 -7.42 -2.03 21.43
N ARG A 183 -7.84 -3.20 20.95
CA ARG A 183 -7.58 -3.65 19.58
C ARG A 183 -8.53 -2.94 18.59
N ALA A 184 -8.20 -1.69 18.26
CA ALA A 184 -8.97 -0.87 17.35
C ALA A 184 -8.69 -1.20 15.87
N SER A 185 -9.60 -0.75 15.00
CA SER A 185 -9.41 -0.63 13.55
C SER A 185 -9.98 0.70 13.10
N ALA A 186 -9.18 1.50 12.40
CA ALA A 186 -9.63 2.68 11.68
C ALA A 186 -9.15 2.59 10.23
N THR A 187 -9.96 3.10 9.31
CA THR A 187 -9.65 3.30 7.90
C THR A 187 -10.43 4.53 7.46
N MET A 188 -9.74 5.56 6.97
CA MET A 188 -10.36 6.81 6.49
C MET A 188 -9.82 7.12 5.11
N VAL A 189 -10.72 7.40 4.17
CA VAL A 189 -10.40 7.75 2.79
C VAL A 189 -11.29 8.93 2.41
N LEU A 190 -10.71 10.13 2.33
CA LEU A 190 -11.42 11.37 2.02
C LEU A 190 -10.84 11.95 0.72
N PHE A 191 -11.68 12.13 -0.30
CA PHE A 191 -11.29 12.74 -1.58
C PHE A 191 -12.44 13.57 -2.15
N THR A 192 -12.11 14.55 -2.99
CA THR A 192 -13.09 15.27 -3.81
C THR A 192 -13.44 14.44 -5.03
N MET A 193 -14.74 14.27 -5.31
CA MET A 193 -15.19 13.75 -6.60
C MET A 193 -15.03 14.81 -7.69
N ARG A 194 -15.11 14.40 -8.96
CA ARG A 194 -15.29 15.36 -10.06
C ARG A 194 -16.69 15.97 -9.91
N SER A 195 -16.79 17.29 -9.97
CA SER A 195 -18.05 17.93 -10.36
C SER A 195 -18.45 17.36 -11.72
N GLY A 196 -19.69 16.90 -11.86
CA GLY A 196 -20.21 16.48 -13.16
C GLY A 196 -20.07 17.63 -14.16
N GLU A 197 -19.74 17.30 -15.41
CA GLU A 197 -19.89 18.28 -16.50
C GLU A 197 -21.38 18.67 -16.56
N GLU A 198 -21.66 19.99 -16.60
CA GLU A 198 -23.01 20.41 -16.96
C GLU A 198 -23.29 19.91 -18.39
N PRO A 199 -24.49 19.37 -18.66
CA PRO A 199 -24.83 18.98 -20.02
C PRO A 199 -24.81 20.23 -20.91
N GLU A 200 -23.98 20.22 -21.96
CA GLU A 200 -24.06 21.22 -23.03
C GLU A 200 -25.49 21.22 -23.59
N GLY A 201 -26.12 22.40 -23.58
CA GLY A 201 -27.52 22.61 -23.99
C GLY A 201 -27.71 22.88 -25.49
#